data_AF-A0AAW6SK91-F1
#
_entry.id   AF-A0AAW6SK91-F1
#
_cell.length_a   1.000
_cell.length_b   1.000
_cell.length_c   1.000
_cell.angle_alpha   90.00
_cell.angle_beta   90.00
_cell.angle_gamma   90.00
#
_symmetry.space_group_name_H-M   'P 1'
#
loop_
_entity.id
_entity.type
_entity.pdbx_description
1 polymer ?
#
loop_
_entity_poly.entity_id
_entity_poly.type
_entity_poly.pdbx_seq_one_letter_code
_entity_poly.pdbx_strand_id
1 'polypeptide(L)'
;MTLSRFKQRLPHVVRLAAVAGLALAITGCATSYPESTGAGSTNLANLTGAASLPADVSSFLDSAAPGSVIAVPTSPWGSNVEVVAHERYFAASGRICRELTVSNQRDLPSKELACRTSNDGKAGEGTWVTQRLVTGLLEEAR
;
A
#
# COMPACT_ATOMS: atom_id res chain seq x y z
N MET A 1 -60.11 45.54 0.71
CA MET A 1 -58.98 46.19 1.43
C MET A 1 -58.92 45.52 2.80
N THR A 2 -57.95 44.69 3.13
CA THR A 2 -56.59 45.06 3.57
C THR A 2 -55.64 43.85 3.55
N LEU A 3 -54.43 44.02 3.01
CA LEU A 3 -53.32 43.05 3.08
C LEU A 3 -52.44 43.41 4.27
N SER A 4 -52.45 42.58 5.32
CA SER A 4 -51.51 42.71 6.44
C SER A 4 -50.23 41.95 6.14
N ARG A 5 -49.14 42.68 5.89
CA ARG A 5 -47.77 42.20 5.74
C ARG A 5 -47.27 41.64 7.08
N PHE A 6 -47.26 40.31 7.24
CA PHE A 6 -46.61 39.66 8.38
C PHE A 6 -45.08 39.70 8.21
N LYS A 7 -44.46 40.65 8.90
CA LYS A 7 -43.02 40.88 8.96
C LYS A 7 -42.40 39.75 9.81
N GLN A 8 -41.77 38.78 9.15
CA GLN A 8 -41.03 37.69 9.79
C GLN A 8 -39.81 38.24 10.54
N ARG A 9 -39.99 38.65 11.81
CA ARG A 9 -38.89 38.81 12.75
C ARG A 9 -38.67 37.47 13.43
N LEU A 10 -37.85 36.60 12.83
CA LEU A 10 -37.38 35.43 13.56
C LEU A 10 -36.47 35.88 14.73
N PRO A 11 -36.69 35.38 15.95
CA PRO A 11 -35.94 35.79 17.13
C PRO A 11 -34.46 35.40 16.99
N HIS A 12 -33.56 36.27 17.49
CA HIS A 12 -32.10 36.09 17.49
C HIS A 12 -31.65 34.73 18.06
N VAL A 13 -32.47 34.13 18.93
CA VAL A 13 -32.26 32.81 19.53
C VAL A 13 -32.22 31.69 18.47
N VAL A 14 -33.05 31.76 17.43
CA VAL A 14 -33.09 30.76 16.35
C VAL A 14 -31.87 30.89 15.44
N ARG A 15 -31.38 32.12 15.22
CA ARG A 15 -30.13 32.35 14.47
C ARG A 15 -28.89 31.85 15.21
N LEU A 16 -28.84 32.02 16.54
CA LEU A 16 -27.72 31.52 17.36
C LEU A 16 -27.70 29.98 17.43
N ALA A 17 -28.86 29.34 17.54
CA ALA A 17 -28.96 27.88 17.53
C ALA A 17 -28.52 27.26 16.19
N ALA A 18 -28.83 27.90 15.06
CA ALA A 18 -28.40 27.43 13.74
C ALA A 18 -26.88 27.50 13.54
N VAL A 19 -26.21 28.52 14.10
CA VAL A 19 -24.74 28.67 14.02
C VAL A 19 -24.03 27.65 14.92
N ALA A 20 -24.58 27.39 16.12
CA ALA A 20 -24.02 26.39 17.04
C ALA A 20 -24.13 24.96 16.48
N GLY A 21 -25.20 24.64 15.76
CA GLY A 21 -25.37 23.32 15.12
C GLY A 21 -24.38 23.04 13.99
N LEU A 22 -23.98 24.07 13.23
CA LEU A 22 -23.03 23.92 12.12
C LEU A 22 -21.59 23.66 12.60
N ALA A 23 -21.21 24.18 13.78
CA ALA A 23 -19.87 24.02 14.33
C ALA A 23 -19.55 22.59 14.80
N LEU A 24 -20.58 21.81 15.17
CA LEU A 24 -20.41 20.42 15.63
C LEU A 24 -20.28 19.40 14.49
N ALA A 25 -20.51 19.81 13.24
CA ALA A 25 -20.41 18.90 12.08
C ALA A 25 -18.99 18.77 11.51
N ILE A 26 -18.01 19.53 12.03
CA ILE A 26 -16.63 19.58 11.52
C ILE A 26 -15.63 18.86 12.44
N THR A 27 -16.09 18.10 13.44
CA THR A 27 -15.23 17.15 14.16
C THR A 27 -14.98 15.93 13.27
N GLY A 28 -14.24 16.15 12.19
CA GLY A 28 -13.67 15.10 11.37
C GLY A 28 -12.84 14.18 12.25
N CYS A 29 -12.99 12.87 12.06
CA CYS A 29 -12.16 11.86 12.70
C CYS A 29 -10.70 12.27 12.53
N ALA A 30 -10.04 12.67 13.62
CA ALA A 30 -8.60 12.60 13.73
C ALA A 30 -8.23 11.12 13.78
N THR A 31 -8.40 10.43 12.66
CA THR A 31 -7.80 9.13 12.44
C THR A 31 -6.33 9.43 12.28
N SER A 32 -5.57 9.12 13.34
CA SER A 32 -4.12 9.13 13.31
C SER A 32 -3.69 8.01 12.36
N TYR A 33 -3.65 8.29 11.06
CA TYR A 33 -2.86 7.50 10.15
C TYR A 33 -1.41 7.68 10.59
N PRO A 34 -0.65 6.59 10.84
CA PRO A 34 0.77 6.73 11.08
C PRO A 34 1.36 7.47 9.87
N GLU A 35 1.90 8.65 10.14
CA GLU A 35 2.69 9.39 9.17
C GLU A 35 3.76 8.43 8.64
N SER A 36 3.62 8.03 7.38
CA SER A 36 4.63 7.25 6.68
C SER A 36 5.80 8.19 6.43
N THR A 37 6.61 8.44 7.46
CA THR A 37 7.99 8.87 7.27
C THR A 37 8.59 7.86 6.31
N GLY A 38 9.12 8.27 5.16
CA GLY A 38 9.62 7.36 4.11
C GLY A 38 10.66 6.31 4.56
N ALA A 39 10.98 6.21 5.84
CA ALA A 39 11.46 5.00 6.48
C ALA A 39 10.39 3.90 6.43
N GLY A 40 10.43 3.07 5.39
CA GLY A 40 9.56 1.89 5.31
C GLY A 40 9.60 1.08 6.61
N SER A 41 8.43 0.68 7.13
CA SER A 41 8.27 -0.19 8.33
C SER A 41 9.39 -1.22 8.51
N THR A 42 10.17 -1.04 9.58
CA THR A 42 11.20 -1.96 10.08
C THR A 42 10.58 -3.19 10.75
N ASN A 43 9.31 -3.09 11.17
CA ASN A 43 8.59 -4.16 11.83
C ASN A 43 7.88 -5.04 10.79
N LEU A 44 8.43 -6.24 10.56
CA LEU A 44 7.82 -7.29 9.75
C LEU A 44 6.39 -7.63 10.23
N ALA A 45 6.15 -7.54 11.54
CA ALA A 45 4.85 -7.78 12.17
C ALA A 45 3.75 -6.78 11.77
N ASN A 46 4.11 -5.58 11.31
CA ASN A 46 3.16 -4.55 10.87
C ASN A 46 2.88 -4.61 9.35
N LEU A 47 3.54 -5.51 8.63
CA LEU A 47 3.31 -5.74 7.21
C LEU A 47 2.30 -6.88 7.08
N THR A 48 1.02 -6.54 7.15
CA THR A 48 -0.08 -7.49 6.95
C THR A 48 0.06 -8.15 5.57
N GLY A 49 0.50 -9.41 5.52
CA GLY A 49 0.70 -10.17 4.27
C GLY A 49 2.13 -10.22 3.71
N ALA A 50 3.15 -9.74 4.45
CA ALA A 50 4.54 -9.91 4.05
C ALA A 50 5.15 -11.21 4.59
N ALA A 51 5.50 -12.12 3.69
CA ALA A 51 6.30 -13.30 3.99
C ALA A 51 7.78 -12.98 3.75
N SER A 52 8.64 -13.44 4.66
CA SER A 52 10.08 -13.41 4.41
C SER A 52 10.42 -14.33 3.25
N LEU A 53 11.29 -13.87 2.36
CA LEU A 53 11.81 -14.72 1.30
C LEU A 53 12.95 -15.60 1.82
N PRO A 54 13.13 -16.82 1.26
CA PRO A 54 14.30 -17.62 1.54
C PRO A 54 15.59 -16.93 1.04
N ALA A 55 16.73 -17.32 1.60
CA ALA A 55 17.99 -16.61 1.45
C ALA A 55 18.54 -16.64 0.00
N ASP A 56 18.32 -17.75 -0.69
CA ASP A 56 18.66 -17.95 -2.10
C ASP A 56 17.91 -16.98 -3.01
N VAL A 57 16.59 -16.85 -2.84
CA VAL A 57 15.75 -15.90 -3.57
C VAL A 57 16.18 -14.47 -3.26
N SER A 58 16.46 -14.16 -1.99
CA SER A 58 16.92 -12.83 -1.59
C SER A 58 18.25 -12.46 -2.26
N SER A 59 19.22 -13.38 -2.29
CA SER A 59 20.51 -13.19 -2.96
C SER A 59 20.37 -13.03 -4.47
N PHE A 60 19.44 -13.78 -5.08
CA PHE A 60 19.09 -13.63 -6.48
C PHE A 60 18.52 -12.23 -6.75
N LEU A 61 17.55 -11.76 -5.97
CA LEU A 61 16.93 -10.44 -6.16
C LEU A 61 17.93 -9.27 -6.05
N ASP A 62 18.95 -9.42 -5.19
CA ASP A 62 20.03 -8.44 -5.01
C ASP A 62 20.94 -8.31 -6.25
N SER A 63 21.25 -9.43 -6.90
CA SER A 63 22.25 -9.48 -7.98
C SER A 63 21.65 -9.62 -9.39
N ALA A 64 20.40 -10.04 -9.51
CA ALA A 64 19.73 -10.32 -10.78
C ALA A 64 19.71 -9.09 -11.71
N ALA A 65 20.15 -9.26 -12.95
CA ALA A 65 19.83 -8.34 -14.02
C ALA A 65 18.32 -8.40 -14.36
N PRO A 66 17.71 -7.33 -14.90
CA PRO A 66 16.33 -7.40 -15.38
C PRO A 66 16.13 -8.57 -16.37
N GLY A 67 15.06 -9.35 -16.18
CA GLY A 67 14.75 -10.54 -16.97
C GLY A 67 15.49 -11.82 -16.54
N SER A 68 16.34 -11.76 -15.50
CA SER A 68 16.96 -12.99 -14.95
C SER A 68 15.89 -13.91 -14.36
N VAL A 69 16.14 -15.21 -14.40
CA VAL A 69 15.21 -16.25 -13.94
C VAL A 69 15.87 -17.15 -12.91
N ILE A 70 15.12 -17.55 -11.88
CA ILE A 70 15.50 -18.59 -10.91
C ILE A 70 14.36 -19.57 -10.72
N ALA A 71 14.67 -20.86 -10.62
CA ALA A 71 13.71 -21.88 -10.20
C ALA A 71 13.77 -22.03 -8.67
N VAL A 72 12.60 -21.94 -8.02
CA VAL A 72 12.46 -21.94 -6.57
C VAL A 72 11.55 -23.11 -6.16
N PRO A 73 12.10 -24.16 -5.53
CA PRO A 73 11.31 -25.33 -5.12
C PRO A 73 10.24 -25.01 -4.07
N THR A 74 10.53 -24.06 -3.17
CA THR A 74 9.62 -23.66 -2.08
C THR A 74 9.66 -22.15 -1.94
N SER A 75 8.52 -21.50 -2.18
CA SER A 75 8.37 -20.05 -2.07
C SER A 75 7.02 -19.68 -1.45
N PRO A 76 6.84 -18.44 -0.99
CA PRO A 76 5.53 -17.95 -0.56
C PRO A 76 4.47 -17.95 -1.67
N TRP A 77 4.89 -17.96 -2.94
CA TRP A 77 4.01 -17.97 -4.12
C TRP A 77 3.64 -19.39 -4.58
N GLY A 78 4.09 -20.42 -3.85
CA GLY A 78 3.86 -21.82 -4.18
C GLY A 78 5.15 -22.62 -4.33
N SER A 79 4.97 -23.90 -4.66
CA SER A 79 6.07 -24.83 -4.89
C SER A 79 6.44 -24.93 -6.36
N ASN A 80 7.73 -25.16 -6.61
CA ASN A 80 8.31 -25.34 -7.96
C ASN A 80 7.93 -24.21 -8.92
N VAL A 81 8.17 -22.98 -8.48
CA VAL A 81 7.90 -21.78 -9.27
C VAL A 81 9.17 -21.32 -9.98
N GLU A 82 9.03 -20.72 -11.15
CA GLU A 82 10.05 -19.91 -11.79
C GLU A 82 9.76 -18.44 -11.51
N VAL A 83 10.78 -17.72 -11.08
CA VAL A 83 10.69 -16.30 -10.74
C VAL A 83 11.54 -15.51 -11.72
N VAL A 84 10.90 -14.63 -12.48
CA VAL A 84 11.54 -13.66 -13.36
C VAL A 84 11.64 -12.33 -12.64
N ALA A 85 12.86 -11.78 -12.53
CA ALA A 85 13.13 -10.53 -11.83
C ALA A 85 13.10 -9.32 -12.79
N HIS A 86 12.15 -8.40 -12.64
CA HIS A 86 12.08 -7.15 -13.44
C HIS A 86 13.02 -6.06 -12.92
N GLU A 87 12.95 -4.81 -13.39
CA GLU A 87 13.84 -3.77 -12.89
C GLU A 87 13.56 -3.39 -11.42
N ARG A 88 14.62 -3.11 -10.64
CA ARG A 88 14.49 -2.55 -9.29
C ARG A 88 14.08 -1.09 -9.38
N TYR A 89 13.10 -0.69 -8.58
CA TYR A 89 12.62 0.68 -8.52
C TYR A 89 12.53 1.18 -7.08
N PHE A 90 12.64 2.50 -6.91
CA PHE A 90 12.40 3.16 -5.63
C PHE A 90 10.90 3.45 -5.49
N ALA A 91 10.24 2.76 -4.58
CA ALA A 91 8.82 2.94 -4.33
C ALA A 91 8.55 4.19 -3.50
N ALA A 92 7.34 4.75 -3.61
CA ALA A 92 6.91 5.90 -2.81
C ALA A 92 6.95 5.64 -1.29
N SER A 93 6.97 4.36 -0.87
CA SER A 93 7.17 3.94 0.52
C SER A 93 8.62 4.09 1.01
N GLY A 94 9.52 4.60 0.17
CA GLY A 94 10.94 4.78 0.46
C GLY A 94 11.77 3.49 0.41
N ARG A 95 11.21 2.43 -0.17
CA ARG A 95 11.84 1.11 -0.28
C ARG A 95 12.33 0.86 -1.70
N ILE A 96 13.34 -0.01 -1.81
CA ILE A 96 13.68 -0.63 -3.08
C ILE A 96 12.74 -1.82 -3.27
N CYS A 97 11.94 -1.78 -4.32
CA CYS A 97 11.05 -2.87 -4.71
C CYS A 97 11.41 -3.39 -6.10
N ARG A 98 10.96 -4.58 -6.43
CA ARG A 98 11.07 -5.16 -7.77
C ARG A 98 9.80 -5.96 -8.06
N GLU A 99 9.23 -5.74 -9.25
CA GLU A 99 8.19 -6.62 -9.77
C GLU A 99 8.79 -7.98 -10.14
N LEU A 100 8.02 -9.02 -9.91
CA LEU A 100 8.36 -10.39 -10.23
C LEU A 100 7.25 -10.96 -11.11
N THR A 101 7.62 -11.73 -12.12
CA THR A 101 6.68 -12.65 -12.76
C THR A 101 6.95 -14.02 -12.19
N VAL A 102 5.94 -14.60 -11.56
CA VAL A 102 6.02 -15.93 -10.96
C VAL A 102 5.16 -16.86 -11.79
N SER A 103 5.75 -17.91 -12.32
CA SER A 103 5.04 -18.92 -13.09
C SER A 103 5.33 -20.31 -12.53
N ASN A 104 4.37 -21.21 -12.68
CA ASN A 104 4.57 -22.63 -12.45
C ASN A 104 3.99 -23.39 -13.65
N GLN A 105 4.15 -24.71 -13.70
CA GLN A 105 3.68 -25.51 -14.84
C GLN A 105 2.15 -25.74 -14.86
N ARG A 106 1.43 -25.32 -13.83
CA ARG A 106 0.00 -25.60 -13.62
C ARG A 106 -0.90 -24.38 -13.83
N ASP A 107 -0.43 -23.21 -13.41
CA ASP A 107 -1.19 -21.97 -13.34
C ASP A 107 -0.65 -20.94 -14.33
N LEU A 108 -1.48 -19.95 -14.66
CA LEU A 108 -1.03 -18.80 -15.44
C LEU A 108 0.03 -18.01 -14.65
N PRO A 109 1.02 -17.40 -15.34
CA PRO A 109 1.99 -16.53 -14.70
C PRO A 109 1.29 -15.40 -13.93
N SER A 110 1.64 -15.22 -12.65
CA SER A 110 1.17 -14.12 -11.83
C SER A 110 2.22 -13.02 -11.71
N LYS A 111 1.75 -11.78 -11.53
CA LYS A 111 2.62 -10.66 -11.15
C LYS A 111 2.67 -10.55 -9.64
N GLU A 112 3.87 -10.48 -9.10
CA GLU A 112 4.16 -10.42 -7.69
C GLU A 112 5.12 -9.27 -7.38
N LEU A 113 5.13 -8.81 -6.13
CA LEU A 113 5.99 -7.70 -5.72
C LEU A 113 6.86 -8.13 -4.55
N ALA A 114 8.16 -7.90 -4.67
CA ALA A 114 9.10 -8.02 -3.57
C ALA A 114 9.65 -6.63 -3.22
N CYS A 115 9.69 -6.31 -1.93
CA CYS A 115 10.26 -5.07 -1.43
C CYS A 115 11.30 -5.37 -0.37
N ARG A 116 12.39 -4.61 -0.39
CA ARG A 116 13.40 -4.68 0.66
C ARG A 116 12.88 -4.00 1.92
N THR A 117 13.06 -4.61 3.08
CA THR A 117 12.92 -3.93 4.35
C THR A 117 13.98 -2.84 4.46
N SER A 118 13.68 -1.83 5.26
CA SER A 118 14.67 -0.88 5.72
C SER A 118 14.87 -1.17 7.19
N ASN A 119 16.11 -1.39 7.64
CA ASN A 119 16.39 -1.63 9.06
C ASN A 119 16.56 -0.31 9.83
N ASP A 120 17.01 0.77 9.18
CA ASP A 120 17.33 2.06 9.80
C ASP A 120 16.78 3.28 9.02
N GLY A 121 15.75 3.09 8.19
CA GLY A 121 15.23 4.13 7.30
C GLY A 121 16.09 4.41 6.06
N LYS A 122 17.25 3.75 5.92
CA LYS A 122 18.05 3.74 4.70
C LYS A 122 17.45 2.78 3.67
N ALA A 123 17.21 3.28 2.47
CA ALA A 123 16.77 2.48 1.35
C ALA A 123 17.93 1.57 0.88
N GLY A 124 17.66 0.26 0.78
CA GLY A 124 18.65 -0.70 0.26
C GLY A 124 19.32 -1.60 1.32
N GLU A 125 19.06 -1.37 2.61
CA GLU A 125 19.62 -2.17 3.70
C GLU A 125 18.49 -2.96 4.40
N GLY A 126 18.44 -4.29 4.20
CA GLY A 126 17.41 -5.16 4.78
C GLY A 126 17.14 -6.44 4.01
N THR A 127 16.10 -7.17 4.43
CA THR A 127 15.67 -8.45 3.86
C THR A 127 14.58 -8.24 2.82
N TRP A 128 14.53 -9.07 1.78
CA TRP A 128 13.43 -9.05 0.84
C TRP A 128 12.18 -9.72 1.41
N VAL A 129 11.04 -9.05 1.27
CA VAL A 129 9.74 -9.54 1.73
C VAL A 129 8.72 -9.43 0.60
N THR A 130 7.76 -10.35 0.58
CA THR A 130 6.63 -10.27 -0.36
C THR A 130 5.74 -9.09 -0.02
N GLN A 131 5.09 -8.53 -1.04
CA GLN A 131 4.09 -7.49 -0.88
C GLN A 131 2.94 -7.72 -1.86
N ARG A 132 1.71 -7.45 -1.43
CA ARG A 132 0.55 -7.57 -2.30
C ARG A 132 0.51 -6.40 -3.29
N LEU A 133 0.37 -6.68 -4.58
CA LEU A 133 0.02 -5.64 -5.55
C LEU A 133 -1.42 -5.17 -5.32
N VAL A 134 -1.59 -3.88 -5.03
CA VAL A 134 -2.92 -3.27 -4.89
C VAL A 134 -3.47 -2.81 -6.24
N THR A 135 -2.58 -2.44 -7.18
CA THR A 135 -2.96 -1.83 -8.47
C THR A 135 -3.04 -2.82 -9.63
N GLY A 136 -2.48 -4.03 -9.51
CA GLY A 136 -2.47 -5.02 -10.61
C GLY A 136 -3.87 -5.56 -10.97
N LEU A 137 -4.81 -5.54 -10.03
CA LEU A 137 -6.17 -6.06 -10.24
C LEU A 137 -7.05 -5.18 -11.15
N LEU A 138 -6.66 -3.93 -11.39
CA LEU A 138 -7.43 -2.99 -12.22
C LEU A 138 -7.11 -3.11 -13.71
N GLU A 139 -5.92 -3.59 -14.09
CA GLU A 139 -5.54 -3.76 -15.50
C GLU A 139 -6.08 -5.06 -16.11
N GLU A 140 -6.27 -6.12 -15.31
CA GLU A 140 -6.86 -7.39 -15.77
C GLU A 140 -8.38 -7.32 -16.00
N ALA A 141 -9.03 -6.24 -15.56
CA ALA A 141 -10.47 -6.03 -15.69
C ALA A 141 -10.89 -5.18 -16.91
N ARG A 142 -9.96 -4.89 -17.83
CA ARG A 142 -10.19 -4.11 -19.05
C ARG A 142 -9.92 -4.92 -20.31
#